data_AF-A0A522VUU2-F1
#
_entry.id   AF-A0A522VUU2-F1
#
_cell.length_a   1.000
_cell.length_b   1.000
_cell.length_c   1.000
_cell.angle_alpha   90.00
_cell.angle_beta   90.00
_cell.angle_gamma   90.00
#
_symmetry.space_group_name_H-M   'P 1'
#
loop_
_entity.id
_entity.type
_entity.pdbx_description
1 polymer ?
#
loop_
_entity_poly.entity_id
_entity_poly.type
_entity_poly.pdbx_seq_one_letter_code
_entity_poly.pdbx_strand_id
1 'polypeptide(L)'
;MAEYGFGNPEVIEEELDILIIGGGMAACGAAFEVGQWAKASGKDLKIKLVDKAALSRSGAVAQGLSAINTYIGDNDPADYVRYVRNDLMGIIRGDLVYDVGRHVDD
;
A
#
# COMPACT_ATOMS: atom_id res chain seq x y z
N MET A 1 33.47 12.52 -17.60
CA MET A 1 32.02 12.27 -17.53
C MET A 1 31.83 10.77 -17.62
N ALA A 2 31.10 10.14 -16.70
CA ALA A 2 30.86 8.71 -16.79
C ALA A 2 29.88 8.44 -17.95
N GLU A 3 30.28 7.62 -18.92
CA GLU A 3 29.37 7.10 -19.93
C GLU A 3 28.47 6.06 -19.27
N TYR A 4 27.20 6.42 -19.05
CA TYR A 4 26.18 5.48 -18.62
C TYR A 4 25.60 4.79 -19.86
N GLY A 5 25.88 3.50 -20.04
CA GLY A 5 25.29 2.69 -21.11
C GLY A 5 24.79 1.35 -20.57
N PHE A 6 23.49 1.07 -20.73
CA PHE A 6 22.85 -0.18 -20.29
C PHE A 6 23.11 -1.38 -21.23
N GLY A 7 23.93 -1.22 -22.27
CA GLY A 7 24.23 -2.28 -23.24
C GLY A 7 22.96 -2.89 -23.86
N ASN A 8 22.97 -4.21 -24.05
CA ASN A 8 21.80 -5.01 -24.38
C ASN A 8 21.36 -5.78 -23.13
N PRO A 9 20.39 -5.28 -22.35
CA PRO A 9 19.95 -5.97 -21.14
C PRO A 9 19.28 -7.31 -21.49
N GLU A 10 19.45 -8.28 -20.61
CA GLU A 10 18.64 -9.50 -20.65
C GLU A 10 17.17 -9.15 -20.34
N VAL A 11 16.25 -9.67 -21.15
CA VAL A 11 14.82 -9.54 -20.92
C VAL A 11 14.37 -10.77 -20.15
N ILE A 12 13.88 -10.56 -18.93
CA ILE A 12 13.29 -11.61 -18.09
C ILE A 12 11.77 -11.40 -18.09
N GLU A 13 11.04 -12.39 -18.60
CA GLU A 13 9.58 -12.41 -18.56
C GLU A 13 9.11 -13.32 -17.43
N GLU A 14 8.10 -12.88 -16.69
CA GLU A 14 7.53 -13.63 -15.57
C GLU A 14 6.00 -13.61 -15.64
N GLU A 15 5.39 -14.79 -15.56
CA GLU A 15 3.93 -14.94 -15.48
C GLU A 15 3.50 -15.08 -14.02
N LEU A 16 2.64 -14.16 -13.57
CA LEU A 16 2.15 -14.03 -12.21
C LEU A 16 0.64 -13.81 -12.22
N ASP A 17 -0.06 -14.30 -11.20
CA ASP A 17 -1.49 -13.99 -11.01
C ASP A 17 -1.68 -12.60 -10.39
N ILE A 18 -0.80 -12.24 -9.45
CA ILE A 18 -0.85 -10.96 -8.74
C ILE A 18 0.58 -10.40 -8.61
N LEU A 19 0.77 -9.17 -9.08
CA LEU A 19 2.02 -8.41 -8.92
C LEU A 19 1.77 -7.17 -8.05
N ILE A 20 2.54 -7.04 -6.98
CA ILE A 20 2.54 -5.88 -6.08
C ILE A 20 3.80 -5.04 -6.38
N ILE A 21 3.61 -3.80 -6.82
CA ILE A 21 4.70 -2.89 -7.20
C ILE A 21 4.92 -1.84 -6.10
N GLY A 22 6.11 -1.87 -5.50
CA GLY A 22 6.54 -1.01 -4.40
C GLY A 22 6.56 -1.76 -3.06
N GLY A 23 7.51 -1.40 -2.19
CA GLY A 23 7.69 -2.01 -0.86
C GLY A 23 7.28 -1.12 0.32
N GLY A 24 6.43 -0.12 0.09
CA GLY A 24 6.00 0.83 1.12
C GLY A 24 4.81 0.35 1.95
N MET A 25 4.30 1.22 2.83
CA MET A 25 3.20 0.93 3.77
C MET A 25 2.00 0.23 3.12
N ALA A 26 1.46 0.78 2.04
CA ALA A 26 0.28 0.23 1.37
C ALA A 26 0.54 -1.17 0.77
N ALA A 27 1.70 -1.35 0.13
CA ALA A 27 2.05 -2.61 -0.51
C ALA A 27 2.40 -3.72 0.50
N CYS A 28 3.04 -3.36 1.62
CA CYS A 28 3.28 -4.29 2.72
C CYS A 28 1.97 -4.76 3.35
N GLY A 29 0.98 -3.86 3.53
CA GLY A 29 -0.36 -4.24 3.97
C GLY A 29 -1.06 -5.17 2.97
N ALA A 30 -1.00 -4.86 1.67
CA ALA A 30 -1.54 -5.74 0.63
C ALA A 30 -0.87 -7.13 0.63
N ALA A 31 0.46 -7.19 0.75
CA ALA A 31 1.22 -8.45 0.81
C ALA A 31 0.93 -9.26 2.08
N PHE A 32 0.67 -8.59 3.22
CA PHE A 32 0.24 -9.23 4.46
C PHE A 32 -1.12 -9.90 4.30
N GLU A 33 -2.08 -9.18 3.73
CA GLU A 33 -3.47 -9.62 3.65
C GLU A 33 -3.69 -10.67 2.55
N VAL A 34 -3.11 -10.46 1.36
CA VAL A 34 -3.37 -11.29 0.17
C VAL A 34 -3.03 -12.77 0.38
N GLY A 35 -2.04 -13.07 1.21
CA GLY A 35 -1.63 -14.46 1.49
C GLY A 35 -2.71 -15.27 2.19
N GLN A 36 -3.52 -14.64 3.05
CA GLN A 36 -4.61 -15.31 3.75
C GLN A 36 -5.79 -15.58 2.81
N TRP A 37 -6.11 -14.62 1.94
CA TRP A 37 -7.14 -14.78 0.91
C TRP A 37 -6.76 -15.82 -0.15
N ALA A 38 -5.50 -15.86 -0.57
CA ALA A 38 -4.99 -16.88 -1.48
C ALA A 38 -5.22 -18.29 -0.91
N LYS A 39 -4.84 -18.52 0.36
CA LYS A 39 -5.09 -19.80 1.06
C LYS A 39 -6.58 -20.12 1.17
N ALA A 40 -7.39 -19.15 1.58
CA ALA A 40 -8.84 -19.33 1.74
C ALA A 40 -9.55 -19.65 0.41
N SER A 41 -9.03 -19.15 -0.70
CA SER A 41 -9.58 -19.41 -2.03
C SER A 41 -9.36 -20.85 -2.53
N GLY A 42 -8.45 -21.60 -1.90
CA GLY A 42 -8.06 -22.95 -2.33
C GLY A 42 -7.30 -22.98 -3.66
N LYS A 43 -6.90 -21.82 -4.20
CA LYS A 43 -6.11 -21.69 -5.42
C LYS A 43 -4.64 -21.52 -5.08
N ASP A 44 -3.80 -22.17 -5.87
CA ASP A 44 -2.36 -21.92 -5.85
C ASP A 44 -2.06 -20.70 -6.73
N LEU A 45 -1.90 -19.53 -6.10
CA LEU A 45 -1.67 -18.25 -6.79
C LEU A 45 -0.19 -17.88 -6.75
N LYS A 46 0.38 -17.51 -7.91
CA LYS A 46 1.72 -16.95 -8.02
C LYS A 46 1.66 -15.44 -7.73
N ILE A 47 2.10 -15.07 -6.53
CA ILE A 47 2.09 -13.70 -6.03
C ILE A 47 3.53 -13.20 -5.86
N LYS A 48 3.87 -12.03 -6.42
CA LYS A 48 5.18 -11.40 -6.24
C LYS A 48 5.05 -9.95 -5.80
N LEU A 49 5.92 -9.53 -4.88
CA LEU A 49 6.18 -8.12 -4.58
C LEU A 49 7.54 -7.73 -5.15
N VAL A 50 7.60 -6.58 -5.81
CA VAL A 50 8.85 -5.99 -6.31
C VAL A 50 9.03 -4.61 -5.71
N ASP A 51 10.24 -4.31 -5.27
CA ASP A 51 10.61 -3.00 -4.78
C ASP A 51 11.96 -2.57 -5.36
N LYS A 52 12.12 -1.28 -5.64
CA LYS A 52 13.36 -0.73 -6.20
C LYS A 52 14.47 -0.57 -5.15
N ALA A 53 14.11 -0.69 -3.87
CA ALA A 53 14.97 -0.50 -2.71
C ALA A 53 14.88 -1.74 -1.79
N ALA A 54 15.55 -1.68 -0.64
CA ALA A 54 15.45 -2.73 0.37
C ALA A 54 14.19 -2.53 1.23
N LEU A 55 13.32 -3.54 1.25
CA LEU A 55 12.02 -3.53 1.93
C LEU A 55 12.09 -3.09 3.41
N SER A 56 13.20 -3.38 4.09
CA SER A 56 13.39 -3.02 5.51
C SER A 56 13.34 -1.53 5.80
N ARG A 57 13.67 -0.67 4.81
CA ARG A 57 13.79 0.78 4.96
C ARG A 57 13.38 1.55 3.70
N SER A 58 12.61 0.96 2.79
CA SER A 58 12.15 1.67 1.60
C SER A 58 10.95 2.58 1.88
N GLY A 59 10.72 3.56 1.00
CA GLY A 59 9.56 4.44 1.05
C GLY A 59 9.61 5.53 2.13
N ALA A 60 8.44 6.12 2.42
CA ALA A 60 8.32 7.32 3.25
C ALA A 60 8.64 7.08 4.74
N VAL A 61 8.55 5.84 5.22
CA VAL A 61 8.74 5.47 6.64
C VAL A 61 10.17 4.99 6.90
N ALA A 62 11.12 5.26 5.99
CA ALA A 62 12.51 4.85 6.13
C ALA A 62 13.14 5.31 7.46
N GLN A 63 12.86 6.52 7.94
CA GLN A 63 13.40 7.02 9.22
C GLN A 63 12.51 6.71 10.42
N GLY A 64 11.36 6.07 10.19
CA GLY A 64 10.26 5.98 11.16
C GLY A 64 9.35 7.20 11.13
N LEU A 65 8.35 7.20 12.00
CA LEU A 65 7.39 8.28 12.22
C LEU A 65 7.22 8.47 13.73
N SER A 66 6.92 9.70 14.15
CA SER A 66 6.70 10.02 15.57
C SER A 66 5.23 9.85 16.00
N ALA A 67 4.32 9.62 15.07
CA ALA A 67 2.89 9.46 15.33
C ALA A 67 2.21 8.61 14.25
N ILE A 68 1.05 8.06 14.60
CA ILE A 68 0.07 7.50 13.67
C ILE A 68 -1.01 8.57 13.50
N ASN A 69 -1.16 9.10 12.30
CA ASN A 69 -2.04 10.25 12.04
C ASN A 69 -3.51 9.86 11.81
N THR A 70 -3.81 8.57 11.68
CA THR A 70 -5.16 8.08 11.47
C THR A 70 -5.37 6.89 12.38
N TYR A 71 -6.08 7.17 13.47
CA TYR A 71 -6.59 6.21 14.45
C TYR A 71 -7.95 6.75 14.85
N ILE A 72 -9.02 6.01 14.58
CA ILE A 72 -10.39 6.50 14.79
C ILE A 72 -10.73 6.48 16.29
N GLY A 73 -10.38 5.39 16.99
CA GLY A 73 -10.69 5.19 18.40
C GLY A 73 -12.19 5.29 18.66
N ASP A 74 -12.58 6.16 19.59
CA ASP A 74 -13.99 6.35 19.97
C ASP A 74 -14.77 7.30 19.03
N ASN A 75 -14.14 7.84 17.97
CA ASN A 75 -14.81 8.73 17.03
C ASN A 75 -15.68 7.95 16.04
N ASP A 76 -16.71 8.59 15.49
CA ASP A 76 -17.50 8.01 14.38
C ASP A 76 -16.73 8.15 13.05
N PRO A 77 -16.50 7.07 12.27
CA PRO A 77 -15.93 7.16 10.92
C PRO A 77 -16.67 8.16 10.00
N ALA A 78 -17.97 8.41 10.22
CA ALA A 78 -18.71 9.44 9.49
C ALA A 78 -18.22 10.86 9.81
N ASP A 79 -17.78 11.11 11.06
CA ASP A 79 -17.16 12.38 11.44
C ASP A 79 -15.76 12.54 10.84
N TYR A 80 -15.01 11.44 10.72
CA TYR A 80 -13.75 11.43 9.97
C TYR A 80 -13.96 11.83 8.49
N VAL A 81 -15.01 11.31 7.83
CA VAL A 81 -15.35 11.72 6.45
C VAL A 81 -15.69 13.21 6.36
N ARG A 82 -16.43 13.75 7.34
CA ARG A 82 -16.75 15.19 7.38
C ARG A 82 -15.49 16.03 7.57
N TYR A 83 -14.59 15.60 8.46
CA TYR A 83 -13.29 16.23 8.66
C TYR A 83 -12.47 16.27 7.37
N VAL A 84 -12.25 15.13 6.71
CA VAL A 84 -11.48 15.05 5.46
C VAL A 84 -12.14 15.85 4.34
N ARG A 85 -13.48 15.87 4.26
CA ARG A 85 -14.20 16.72 3.30
C ARG A 85 -13.89 18.19 3.50
N ASN A 86 -13.90 18.65 4.75
CA ASN A 86 -13.62 20.05 5.08
C ASN A 86 -12.17 20.41 4.76
N ASP A 87 -11.23 19.53 5.08
CA ASP A 87 -9.80 19.72 4.80
C ASP A 87 -9.52 19.80 3.29
N LEU A 88 -10.18 18.94 2.50
CA LEU A 88 -10.04 18.89 1.04
C LEU A 88 -11.05 19.78 0.30
N MET A 89 -11.53 20.84 0.96
CA MET A 89 -12.37 21.90 0.37
C MET A 89 -13.63 21.38 -0.36
N GLY A 90 -14.23 20.31 0.16
CA GLY A 90 -15.49 19.74 -0.32
C GLY A 90 -15.37 18.64 -1.37
N ILE A 91 -14.20 18.41 -1.97
CA ILE A 91 -14.04 17.48 -3.11
C ILE A 91 -13.35 16.20 -2.65
N ILE A 92 -14.14 15.17 -2.35
CA ILE A 92 -13.64 13.86 -1.90
C ILE A 92 -14.46 12.70 -2.46
N ARG A 93 -13.87 11.50 -2.45
CA ARG A 93 -14.59 10.22 -2.53
C ARG A 93 -14.94 9.74 -1.11
N GLY A 94 -16.03 10.29 -0.56
CA GLY A 94 -16.41 10.06 0.83
C GLY A 94 -16.69 8.59 1.17
N ASP A 95 -17.10 7.81 0.19
CA ASP A 95 -17.24 6.36 0.30
C ASP A 95 -15.89 5.67 0.56
N LEU A 96 -14.84 6.06 -0.16
CA LEU A 96 -13.49 5.51 0.04
C LEU A 96 -12.86 5.97 1.36
N VAL A 97 -13.10 7.22 1.76
CA VAL A 97 -12.63 7.76 3.06
C VAL A 97 -13.30 7.03 4.22
N TYR A 98 -14.61 6.78 4.12
CA TYR A 98 -15.34 6.00 5.12
C TYR A 98 -14.83 4.56 5.19
N ASP A 99 -14.61 3.95 4.02
CA ASP A 99 -14.15 2.57 3.93
C ASP A 99 -12.76 2.38 4.53
N VAL A 100 -11.84 3.33 4.33
CA VAL A 100 -10.55 3.33 5.04
C VAL A 100 -10.76 3.59 6.54
N GLY A 101 -11.55 4.60 6.91
CA GLY A 101 -11.79 4.98 8.30
C GLY A 101 -12.30 3.83 9.17
N ARG A 102 -13.15 2.95 8.64
CA ARG A 102 -13.67 1.80 9.40
C ARG A 102 -12.72 0.61 9.55
N HIS A 103 -11.53 0.63 8.95
CA HIS A 103 -10.56 -0.47 9.01
C HIS A 103 -9.19 -0.08 9.59
N VAL A 104 -8.86 1.21 9.67
CA VAL A 104 -7.51 1.66 10.09
C VAL A 104 -7.11 1.27 11.52
N ASP A 105 -8.08 0.84 12.33
CA ASP A 105 -7.87 0.45 13.72
C ASP A 105 -7.83 -1.08 13.93
N ASP A 106 -8.14 -1.87 12.89
CA ASP A 106 -8.17 -3.35 12.92
C ASP A 106 -6.75 -3.96 12.72
#